data_AF-A0A3N9XG91-F1
#
_entry.id   AF-A0A3N9XG91-F1
#
_cell.length_a   1.000
_cell.length_b   1.000
_cell.length_c   1.000
_cell.angle_alpha   90.00
_cell.angle_beta   90.00
_cell.angle_gamma   90.00
#
_symmetry.space_group_name_H-M   'P 1'
#
loop_
_entity.id
_entity.type
_entity.pdbx_description
1 polymer ?
#
loop_
_entity_poly.entity_id
_entity_poly.type
_entity_poly.pdbx_seq_one_letter_code
_entity_poly.pdbx_strand_id
1 'polypeptide(L)'
;MSMEHGPAAVADAAPVGRAAAERAVLRLARPYLGRLVGAGLLAAATEFAGLALMATATWLLMSAAGQPPLDRLTVAIVAVRALAISRGVFRYTERLAGHDAVLRMITDVRARVFATLAARRGTAHRSGDVLSRLVSDVEAVQDLLLRVLVPASAAAVVGVLAVAVAALISPPAAGALAVGLLVAGVALPALATAVTRRSAAEVAPLRGALATDAIDLTHGAADLAAFGATDATLRAAEQRAHRLARLERRLAATGFAVDAAGVLTAGVTAAAVVLVSLAADV
;
A
#
# COMPACT_ATOMS: atom_id res chain seq x y z
N MET A 1 -63.03 10.04 -14.72
CA MET A 1 -62.02 11.07 -15.07
C MET A 1 -60.72 10.68 -14.37
N SER A 2 -59.96 9.82 -15.04
CA SER A 2 -58.68 9.26 -14.56
C SER A 2 -57.59 10.32 -14.62
N MET A 3 -56.76 10.41 -13.58
CA MET A 3 -55.49 11.13 -13.61
C MET A 3 -54.38 10.13 -13.26
N GLU A 4 -53.73 9.61 -14.31
CA GLU A 4 -52.46 8.89 -14.24
C GLU A 4 -51.40 9.77 -13.58
N HIS A 5 -50.80 9.30 -12.48
CA HIS A 5 -49.50 9.79 -12.03
C HIS A 5 -48.44 8.87 -12.64
N GLY A 6 -47.86 9.30 -13.76
CA GLY A 6 -46.72 8.62 -14.37
C GLY A 6 -45.50 8.62 -13.44
N PRO A 7 -44.75 7.52 -13.32
CA PRO A 7 -43.52 7.51 -12.55
C PRO A 7 -42.48 8.40 -13.23
N ALA A 8 -42.09 9.48 -12.54
CA ALA A 8 -41.00 10.34 -12.95
C ALA A 8 -39.74 9.50 -13.16
N ALA A 9 -39.28 9.46 -14.41
CA ALA A 9 -38.05 8.82 -14.81
C ALA A 9 -36.92 9.27 -13.88
N VAL A 10 -36.32 8.29 -13.19
CA VAL A 10 -35.04 8.46 -12.50
C VAL A 10 -34.03 8.80 -13.57
N ALA A 11 -33.78 10.10 -13.75
CA ALA A 11 -32.81 10.61 -14.70
C ALA A 11 -31.44 10.03 -14.34
N ASP A 12 -30.92 9.29 -15.32
CA ASP A 12 -29.62 8.65 -15.39
C ASP A 12 -28.52 9.62 -14.91
N ALA A 13 -28.00 9.38 -13.70
CA ALA A 13 -26.87 10.12 -13.16
C ALA A 13 -25.62 9.71 -13.95
N ALA A 14 -25.28 10.54 -14.94
CA ALA A 14 -24.12 10.37 -15.81
C ALA A 14 -22.86 9.97 -15.02
N PRO A 15 -22.01 9.07 -15.56
CA PRO A 15 -20.82 8.61 -14.87
C PRO A 15 -19.84 9.78 -14.75
N VAL A 16 -19.74 10.35 -13.53
CA VAL A 16 -18.72 11.35 -13.20
C VAL A 16 -17.37 10.74 -13.53
N GLY A 17 -16.73 11.23 -14.59
CA GLY A 17 -15.53 10.62 -15.16
C GLY A 17 -14.42 10.50 -14.11
N ARG A 18 -13.78 9.32 -14.04
CA ARG A 18 -12.67 9.00 -13.11
C ARG A 18 -11.64 10.12 -12.98
N ALA A 19 -11.35 10.83 -14.07
CA ALA A 19 -10.41 11.95 -14.11
C ALA A 19 -10.84 13.21 -13.33
N ALA A 20 -12.15 13.43 -13.11
CA ALA A 20 -12.65 14.53 -12.30
C ALA A 20 -12.60 14.20 -10.79
N ALA A 21 -12.89 12.94 -10.44
CA ALA A 21 -12.72 12.41 -9.09
C ALA A 21 -11.24 12.42 -8.67
N GLU A 22 -10.34 11.94 -9.54
CA GLU A 22 -8.87 12.00 -9.33
C GLU A 22 -8.36 13.43 -9.13
N ARG A 23 -8.86 14.41 -9.93
CA ARG A 23 -8.48 15.83 -9.78
C ARG A 23 -9.01 16.47 -8.50
N ALA A 24 -10.20 16.09 -8.04
CA ALA A 24 -10.75 16.57 -6.78
C ALA A 24 -9.94 16.03 -5.59
N VAL A 25 -9.58 14.75 -5.64
CA VAL A 25 -8.70 14.08 -4.69
C VAL A 25 -7.32 14.73 -4.62
N LEU A 26 -6.68 14.98 -5.78
CA LEU A 26 -5.37 15.63 -5.86
C LEU A 26 -5.40 17.08 -5.36
N ARG A 27 -6.50 17.82 -5.58
CA ARG A 27 -6.67 19.17 -5.01
C ARG A 27 -6.82 19.15 -3.49
N LEU A 28 -7.43 18.12 -2.91
CA LEU A 28 -7.56 17.98 -1.47
C LEU A 28 -6.25 17.56 -0.79
N ALA A 29 -5.41 16.78 -1.49
CA ALA A 29 -4.09 16.34 -1.02
C ALA A 29 -3.00 17.43 -1.13
N ARG A 30 -3.22 18.46 -1.96
CA ARG A 30 -2.26 19.53 -2.28
C ARG A 30 -1.57 20.21 -1.07
N PRO A 31 -2.24 20.54 0.05
CA PRO A 31 -1.59 21.16 1.21
C PRO A 31 -0.65 20.21 1.98
N TYR A 32 -0.79 18.90 1.80
CA TYR A 32 0.04 17.90 2.48
C TYR A 32 1.22 17.41 1.63
N LEU A 33 1.27 17.76 0.35
CA LEU A 33 2.33 17.35 -0.58
C LEU A 33 3.74 17.78 -0.09
N GLY A 34 3.88 18.97 0.49
CA GLY A 34 5.18 19.41 1.03
C GLY A 34 5.68 18.53 2.19
N ARG A 35 4.77 18.07 3.05
CA ARG A 35 5.10 17.15 4.15
C ARG A 35 5.31 15.72 3.67
N LEU A 36 4.59 15.30 2.63
CA LEU A 36 4.78 14.01 1.97
C LEU A 36 6.14 13.93 1.27
N VAL A 37 6.59 15.03 0.63
CA VAL A 37 7.95 15.12 0.07
C VAL A 37 8.99 15.06 1.19
N GLY A 38 8.79 15.78 2.30
CA GLY A 38 9.66 15.69 3.47
C GLY A 38 9.72 14.27 4.06
N ALA A 39 8.58 13.58 4.17
CA ALA A 39 8.52 12.20 4.60
C ALA A 39 9.22 11.24 3.61
N GLY A 40 9.03 11.44 2.30
CA GLY A 40 9.73 10.68 1.26
C GLY A 40 11.25 10.86 1.30
N LEU A 41 11.73 12.08 1.56
CA LEU A 41 13.16 12.35 1.74
C LEU A 41 13.70 11.68 3.01
N LEU A 42 12.96 11.71 4.12
CA LEU A 42 13.34 11.00 5.35
C LEU A 42 13.33 9.48 5.18
N ALA A 43 12.37 8.95 4.43
CA ALA A 43 12.29 7.55 4.05
C ALA A 43 13.52 7.15 3.19
N ALA A 44 13.86 7.94 2.18
CA ALA A 44 15.04 7.74 1.36
C ALA A 44 16.33 7.81 2.18
N ALA A 45 16.46 8.78 3.10
CA ALA A 45 17.60 8.90 4.00
C ALA A 45 17.71 7.70 4.95
N THR A 46 16.58 7.16 5.43
CA THR A 46 16.53 5.95 6.26
C THR A 46 17.03 4.73 5.51
N GLU A 47 16.58 4.53 4.27
CA GLU A 47 17.01 3.41 3.44
C GLU A 47 18.48 3.55 3.03
N PHE A 48 18.92 4.76 2.69
CA PHE A 48 20.32 5.04 2.40
C PHE A 48 21.22 4.76 3.60
N ALA A 49 20.84 5.20 4.81
CA ALA A 49 21.57 4.88 6.03
C ALA A 49 21.62 3.35 6.28
N GLY A 50 20.55 2.63 5.93
CA GLY A 50 20.51 1.17 5.96
C GLY A 50 21.51 0.52 4.99
N LEU A 51 21.54 0.97 3.73
CA LEU A 51 22.50 0.49 2.74
C LEU A 51 23.93 0.81 3.12
N ALA A 52 24.21 2.03 3.54
CA ALA A 52 25.52 2.46 4.00
C ALA A 52 25.98 1.64 5.22
N LEU A 53 25.07 1.36 6.16
CA LEU A 53 25.34 0.50 7.31
C LEU A 53 25.70 -0.92 6.86
N MET A 54 24.93 -1.51 5.95
CA MET A 54 25.20 -2.86 5.45
C MET A 54 26.55 -2.91 4.74
N ALA A 55 26.83 -1.98 3.82
CA ALA A 55 28.10 -1.90 3.11
C ALA A 55 29.29 -1.73 4.07
N THR A 56 29.18 -0.81 5.04
CA THR A 56 30.25 -0.55 6.03
C THR A 56 30.45 -1.77 6.93
N ALA A 57 29.37 -2.44 7.34
CA ALA A 57 29.44 -3.65 8.17
C ALA A 57 30.08 -4.82 7.41
N THR A 58 29.72 -5.04 6.15
CA THR A 58 30.33 -6.08 5.31
C THR A 58 31.81 -5.79 5.07
N TRP A 59 32.17 -4.54 4.76
CA TRP A 59 33.57 -4.14 4.61
C TRP A 59 34.36 -4.34 5.91
N LEU A 60 33.77 -3.97 7.05
CA LEU A 60 34.39 -4.17 8.37
C LEU A 60 34.61 -5.66 8.66
N LEU A 61 33.63 -6.51 8.35
CA LEU A 61 33.71 -7.96 8.54
C LEU A 61 34.84 -8.57 7.70
N MET A 62 34.91 -8.23 6.41
CA MET A 62 35.99 -8.70 5.52
C MET A 62 37.36 -8.17 5.95
N SER A 63 37.43 -6.89 6.34
CA SER A 63 38.68 -6.28 6.80
C SER A 63 39.19 -6.90 8.11
N ALA A 64 38.27 -7.20 9.04
CA ALA A 64 38.61 -7.83 10.31
C ALA A 64 39.14 -9.26 10.16
N ALA A 65 38.73 -9.98 9.12
CA ALA A 65 39.23 -11.33 8.82
C ALA A 65 40.76 -11.34 8.57
N GLY A 66 41.32 -10.23 8.07
CA GLY A 66 42.77 -10.05 7.92
C GLY A 66 43.53 -9.73 9.21
N GLN A 67 42.85 -9.75 10.36
CA GLN A 67 43.38 -9.42 11.70
C GLN A 67 44.22 -8.13 11.77
N PRO A 68 43.77 -7.00 11.19
CA PRO A 68 44.49 -5.74 11.34
C PRO A 68 44.40 -5.22 12.80
N PRO A 69 45.36 -4.38 13.22
CA PRO A 69 45.27 -3.71 14.51
C PRO A 69 44.00 -2.83 14.62
N LEU A 70 43.47 -2.72 15.84
CA LEU A 70 42.16 -2.12 16.12
C LEU A 70 42.07 -0.62 15.79
N ASP A 71 43.20 0.07 15.76
CA ASP A 71 43.33 1.48 15.38
C ASP A 71 42.75 1.76 13.99
N ARG A 72 42.99 0.87 13.01
CA ARG A 72 42.48 0.99 11.64
C ARG A 72 40.98 0.71 11.51
N LEU A 73 40.42 -0.09 12.42
CA LEU A 73 39.00 -0.47 12.40
C LEU A 73 38.11 0.49 13.19
N THR A 74 38.68 1.28 14.11
CA THR A 74 37.93 2.13 15.04
C THR A 74 37.02 3.12 14.31
N VAL A 75 37.49 3.74 13.22
CA VAL A 75 36.68 4.67 12.42
C VAL A 75 35.43 3.99 11.83
N ALA A 76 35.60 2.79 11.28
CA ALA A 76 34.50 2.03 10.71
C ALA A 76 33.51 1.54 11.78
N ILE A 77 34.00 1.12 12.95
CA ILE A 77 33.14 0.75 14.10
C ILE A 77 32.27 1.95 14.53
N VAL A 78 32.87 3.13 14.66
CA VAL A 78 32.14 4.37 15.01
C VAL A 78 31.17 4.75 13.90
N ALA A 79 31.56 4.63 12.63
CA ALA A 79 30.69 4.89 11.49
C ALA A 79 29.46 3.98 11.47
N VAL A 80 29.61 2.67 11.71
CA VAL A 80 28.49 1.73 11.82
C VAL A 80 27.52 2.17 12.92
N ARG A 81 28.02 2.56 14.10
CA ARG A 81 27.17 3.05 15.20
C ARG A 81 26.45 4.35 14.84
N ALA A 82 27.16 5.30 14.24
CA ALA A 82 26.59 6.56 13.79
C ALA A 82 25.49 6.35 12.73
N LEU A 83 25.73 5.47 11.75
CA LEU A 83 24.75 5.09 10.73
C LEU A 83 23.54 4.37 11.32
N ALA A 84 23.75 3.47 12.29
CA ALA A 84 22.67 2.78 12.98
C ALA A 84 21.73 3.74 13.72
N ILE A 85 22.32 4.70 14.46
CA ILE A 85 21.56 5.73 15.18
C ILE A 85 20.84 6.65 14.19
N SER A 86 21.54 7.12 13.16
CA SER A 86 20.98 8.00 12.12
C SER A 86 19.78 7.36 11.43
N ARG A 87 19.88 6.06 11.07
CA ARG A 87 18.77 5.28 10.52
C ARG A 87 17.57 5.27 11.46
N GLY A 88 17.79 5.09 12.77
CA GLY A 88 16.72 5.13 13.78
C GLY A 88 16.04 6.50 13.86
N VAL A 89 16.83 7.58 13.87
CA VAL A 89 16.34 8.97 13.93
C VAL A 89 15.54 9.33 12.67
N PHE A 90 16.05 9.01 11.48
CA PHE A 90 15.34 9.26 10.22
C PHE A 90 14.04 8.47 10.15
N ARG A 91 14.03 7.20 10.55
CA ARG A 91 12.81 6.38 10.57
C ARG A 91 11.78 6.91 11.58
N TYR A 92 12.23 7.36 12.74
CA TYR A 92 11.34 7.92 13.75
C TYR A 92 10.70 9.23 13.26
N THR A 93 11.51 10.13 12.71
CA THR A 93 11.02 11.41 12.17
C THR A 93 10.12 11.22 10.95
N GLU A 94 10.43 10.27 10.07
CA GLU A 94 9.56 9.85 8.96
C GLU A 94 8.20 9.38 9.49
N ARG A 95 8.18 8.44 10.45
CA ARG A 95 6.95 7.91 11.03
C ARG A 95 6.14 8.99 11.73
N LEU A 96 6.79 9.88 12.46
CA LEU A 96 6.12 10.99 13.14
C LEU A 96 5.50 11.96 12.14
N ALA A 97 6.23 12.35 11.09
CA ALA A 97 5.73 13.21 10.03
C ALA A 97 4.54 12.56 9.28
N GLY A 98 4.63 11.26 9.00
CA GLY A 98 3.56 10.48 8.38
C GLY A 98 2.32 10.42 9.26
N HIS A 99 2.46 10.05 10.55
CA HIS A 99 1.34 9.97 11.48
C HIS A 99 0.65 11.33 11.69
N ASP A 100 1.44 12.38 11.86
CA ASP A 100 0.93 13.72 12.06
C ASP A 100 0.18 14.23 10.81
N ALA A 101 0.59 13.81 9.60
CA ALA A 101 -0.17 14.06 8.37
C ALA A 101 -1.51 13.31 8.35
N VAL A 102 -1.51 12.02 8.72
CA VAL A 102 -2.73 11.18 8.82
C VAL A 102 -3.75 11.79 9.76
N LEU A 103 -3.31 12.10 10.99
CA LEU A 103 -4.19 12.55 12.07
C LEU A 103 -4.87 13.88 11.71
N ARG A 104 -4.11 14.85 11.18
CA ARG A 104 -4.71 16.12 10.74
C ARG A 104 -5.70 15.94 9.61
N MET A 105 -5.39 15.09 8.64
CA MET A 105 -6.31 14.82 7.54
C MET A 105 -7.61 14.17 8.04
N ILE A 106 -7.54 13.21 8.98
CA ILE A 106 -8.73 12.62 9.61
C ILE A 106 -9.56 13.70 10.32
N THR A 107 -8.91 14.60 11.06
CA THR A 107 -9.59 15.71 11.73
C THR A 107 -10.28 16.64 10.73
N ASP A 108 -9.62 17.03 9.64
CA ASP A 108 -10.19 17.94 8.63
C ASP A 108 -11.33 17.30 7.83
N VAL A 109 -11.26 15.99 7.59
CA VAL A 109 -12.37 15.23 6.99
C VAL A 109 -13.55 15.21 7.96
N ARG A 110 -13.34 14.80 9.22
CA ARG A 110 -14.39 14.78 10.25
C ARG A 110 -15.04 16.16 10.41
N ALA A 111 -14.27 17.23 10.46
CA ALA A 111 -14.79 18.59 10.59
C ALA A 111 -15.70 18.99 9.42
N ARG A 112 -15.27 18.75 8.17
CA ARG A 112 -16.08 19.04 6.96
C ARG A 112 -17.35 18.22 6.90
N VAL A 113 -17.25 16.96 7.32
CA VAL A 113 -18.38 16.04 7.45
C VAL A 113 -19.41 16.57 8.44
N PHE A 114 -18.99 16.90 9.66
CA PHE A 114 -19.88 17.42 10.68
C PHE A 114 -20.52 18.75 10.26
N ALA A 115 -19.75 19.66 9.65
CA ALA A 115 -20.27 20.92 9.13
C ALA A 115 -21.35 20.71 8.05
N THR A 116 -21.14 19.75 7.14
CA THR A 116 -22.10 19.42 6.09
C THR A 116 -23.39 18.82 6.64
N LEU A 117 -23.28 17.92 7.64
CA LEU A 117 -24.43 17.36 8.34
C LEU A 117 -25.20 18.43 9.13
N ALA A 118 -24.49 19.32 9.82
CA ALA A 118 -25.09 20.40 10.61
C ALA A 118 -25.84 21.41 9.73
N ALA A 119 -25.33 21.69 8.52
CA ALA A 119 -25.96 22.61 7.56
C ALA A 119 -27.20 22.01 6.87
N ARG A 120 -27.29 20.68 6.73
CA ARG A 120 -28.41 19.99 6.07
C ARG A 120 -29.46 19.51 7.08
N ARG A 121 -30.10 20.43 7.79
CA ARG A 121 -31.32 20.12 8.55
C ARG A 121 -32.50 19.94 7.58
N GLY A 122 -32.86 18.70 7.23
CA GLY A 122 -34.23 18.43 6.74
C GLY A 122 -34.45 17.42 5.61
N THR A 123 -33.45 16.84 4.95
CA THR A 123 -33.71 15.88 3.85
C THR A 123 -33.44 14.44 4.28
N ALA A 124 -34.52 13.68 4.47
CA ALA A 124 -34.57 12.28 4.89
C ALA A 124 -34.14 11.26 3.82
N HIS A 125 -33.00 11.47 3.15
CA HIS A 125 -32.42 10.50 2.21
C HIS A 125 -30.99 10.14 2.62
N ARG A 126 -30.81 8.90 3.11
CA ARG A 126 -29.56 8.14 3.37
C ARG A 126 -28.25 8.96 3.41
N SER A 127 -28.21 9.99 4.25
CA SER A 127 -27.06 10.89 4.41
C SER A 127 -25.83 10.18 4.97
N GLY A 128 -26.03 9.05 5.67
CA GLY A 128 -24.97 8.23 6.24
C GLY A 128 -24.13 7.47 5.21
N ASP A 129 -24.75 6.94 4.14
CA ASP A 129 -24.04 6.14 3.12
C ASP A 129 -23.15 7.01 2.22
N VAL A 130 -23.65 8.17 1.80
CA VAL A 130 -22.88 9.13 0.98
C VAL A 130 -21.70 9.67 1.78
N LEU A 131 -21.93 9.91 3.07
CA LEU A 131 -20.89 10.33 3.99
C LEU A 131 -19.84 9.25 4.22
N SER A 132 -20.26 8.03 4.51
CA SER A 132 -19.38 6.89 4.73
C SER A 132 -18.48 6.65 3.51
N ARG A 133 -19.05 6.73 2.30
CA ARG A 133 -18.29 6.64 1.04
C ARG A 133 -17.25 7.74 0.88
N LEU A 134 -17.61 9.00 1.16
CA LEU A 134 -16.66 10.12 1.02
C LEU A 134 -15.53 10.06 2.04
N VAL A 135 -15.80 9.57 3.26
CA VAL A 135 -14.76 9.32 4.27
C VAL A 135 -13.85 8.18 3.83
N SER A 136 -14.43 7.04 3.41
CA SER A 136 -13.66 5.89 2.93
C SER A 136 -12.81 6.21 1.69
N ASP A 137 -13.29 7.04 0.77
CA ASP A 137 -12.53 7.45 -0.41
C ASP A 137 -11.32 8.32 -0.02
N VAL A 138 -11.46 9.22 0.96
CA VAL A 138 -10.32 10.03 1.44
C VAL A 138 -9.32 9.18 2.22
N GLU A 139 -9.80 8.24 3.04
CA GLU A 139 -8.95 7.26 3.72
C GLU A 139 -8.17 6.40 2.71
N ALA A 140 -8.80 5.94 1.63
CA ALA A 140 -8.14 5.17 0.57
C ALA A 140 -7.03 5.95 -0.15
N VAL A 141 -7.26 7.23 -0.44
CA VAL A 141 -6.25 8.12 -1.04
C VAL A 141 -5.08 8.33 -0.08
N GLN A 142 -5.37 8.54 1.19
CA GLN A 142 -4.35 8.72 2.20
C GLN A 142 -3.47 7.46 2.32
N ASP A 143 -4.12 6.29 2.37
CA ASP A 143 -3.44 5.01 2.43
C ASP A 143 -2.52 4.82 1.22
N LEU A 144 -3.00 5.16 0.02
CA LEU A 144 -2.20 5.16 -1.21
C LEU A 144 -0.99 6.11 -1.11
N LEU A 145 -1.18 7.34 -0.65
CA LEU A 145 -0.09 8.32 -0.58
C LEU A 145 0.99 7.90 0.43
N LEU A 146 0.59 7.41 1.61
CA LEU A 146 1.52 7.16 2.71
C LEU A 146 2.11 5.75 2.70
N ARG A 147 1.34 4.74 2.29
CA ARG A 147 1.80 3.35 2.28
C ARG A 147 2.37 2.91 0.94
N VAL A 148 2.04 3.62 -0.14
CA VAL A 148 2.50 3.23 -1.48
C VAL A 148 3.44 4.29 -2.05
N LEU A 149 2.99 5.54 -2.17
CA LEU A 149 3.76 6.55 -2.90
C LEU A 149 5.06 6.95 -2.16
N VAL A 150 4.99 7.19 -0.86
CA VAL A 150 6.17 7.53 -0.04
C VAL A 150 7.21 6.40 -0.08
N PRO A 151 6.91 5.14 0.26
CA PRO A 151 7.86 4.04 0.15
C PRO A 151 8.36 3.79 -1.28
N ALA A 152 7.50 3.89 -2.29
CA ALA A 152 7.90 3.71 -3.68
C ALA A 152 8.90 4.79 -4.14
N SER A 153 8.68 6.06 -3.73
CA SER A 153 9.62 7.14 -4.05
C SER A 153 10.98 6.94 -3.38
N ALA A 154 11.00 6.51 -2.12
CA ALA A 154 12.23 6.18 -1.42
C ALA A 154 12.97 5.01 -2.08
N ALA A 155 12.25 3.95 -2.42
CA ALA A 155 12.81 2.79 -3.13
C ALA A 155 13.39 3.19 -4.50
N ALA A 156 12.72 4.06 -5.25
CA ALA A 156 13.21 4.55 -6.53
C ALA A 156 14.51 5.36 -6.38
N VAL A 157 14.55 6.32 -5.46
CA VAL A 157 15.74 7.16 -5.20
C VAL A 157 16.93 6.30 -4.77
N VAL A 158 16.70 5.39 -3.82
CA VAL A 158 17.74 4.52 -3.27
C VAL A 158 18.19 3.49 -4.32
N GLY A 159 17.27 2.95 -5.12
CA GLY A 159 17.58 2.03 -6.21
C GLY A 159 18.43 2.67 -7.30
N VAL A 160 18.09 3.90 -7.72
CA VAL A 160 18.90 4.67 -8.68
C VAL A 160 20.30 4.93 -8.12
N LEU A 161 20.40 5.32 -6.86
CA LEU A 161 21.68 5.57 -6.22
C LEU A 161 22.52 4.30 -6.10
N ALA A 162 21.91 3.16 -5.75
CA ALA A 162 22.59 1.87 -5.68
C ALA A 162 23.12 1.43 -7.05
N VAL A 163 22.33 1.57 -8.11
CA VAL A 163 22.76 1.28 -9.50
C VAL A 163 23.86 2.24 -9.94
N ALA A 164 23.76 3.52 -9.61
CA ALA A 164 24.80 4.51 -9.95
C ALA A 164 26.13 4.18 -9.27
N VAL A 165 26.12 3.86 -7.97
CA VAL A 165 27.32 3.42 -7.25
C VAL A 165 27.89 2.12 -7.82
N ALA A 166 27.03 1.14 -8.12
CA ALA A 166 27.47 -0.10 -8.76
C ALA A 166 28.10 0.16 -10.14
N ALA A 167 27.55 1.10 -10.92
CA ALA A 167 28.06 1.44 -12.25
C ALA A 167 29.45 2.09 -12.21
N LEU A 168 29.78 2.80 -11.13
CA LEU A 168 31.13 3.33 -10.90
C LEU A 168 32.16 2.25 -10.59
N ILE A 169 31.74 1.11 -10.06
CA ILE A 169 32.62 -0.03 -9.73
C ILE A 169 32.74 -0.97 -10.95
N SER A 170 31.60 -1.43 -11.46
CA SER A 170 31.52 -2.35 -12.59
C SER A 170 30.21 -2.13 -13.36
N PRO A 171 30.24 -1.52 -14.56
CA PRO A 171 29.07 -1.34 -15.41
C PRO A 171 28.25 -2.62 -15.67
N PRO A 172 28.85 -3.80 -15.93
CA PRO A 172 28.04 -5.00 -16.15
C PRO A 172 27.34 -5.49 -14.87
N ALA A 173 27.97 -5.35 -13.70
CA ALA A 173 27.33 -5.67 -12.42
C ALA A 173 26.15 -4.73 -12.12
N ALA A 174 26.28 -3.45 -12.46
CA ALA A 174 25.20 -2.48 -12.36
C ALA A 174 24.01 -2.82 -13.28
N GLY A 175 24.28 -3.35 -14.47
CA GLY A 175 23.25 -3.85 -15.38
C GLY A 175 22.45 -5.00 -14.77
N ALA A 176 23.13 -5.99 -14.18
CA ALA A 176 22.47 -7.10 -13.49
C ALA A 176 21.61 -6.62 -12.31
N LEU A 177 22.13 -5.69 -11.50
CA LEU A 177 21.41 -5.08 -10.39
C LEU A 177 20.16 -4.31 -10.87
N ALA A 178 20.29 -3.51 -11.93
CA ALA A 178 19.19 -2.73 -12.50
C ALA A 178 18.07 -3.63 -13.01
N VAL A 179 18.40 -4.72 -13.72
CA VAL A 179 17.41 -5.71 -14.17
C VAL A 179 16.71 -6.36 -12.99
N GLY A 180 17.45 -6.78 -11.96
CA GLY A 180 16.87 -7.35 -10.75
C GLY A 180 15.90 -6.41 -10.04
N LEU A 181 16.28 -5.13 -9.90
CA LEU A 181 15.42 -4.09 -9.33
C LEU A 181 14.16 -3.84 -10.17
N LEU A 182 14.26 -3.83 -11.49
CA LEU A 182 13.10 -3.66 -12.37
C LEU A 182 12.13 -4.85 -12.29
N VAL A 183 12.66 -6.07 -12.22
CA VAL A 183 11.84 -7.27 -12.04
C VAL A 183 11.13 -7.24 -10.68
N ALA A 184 11.87 -6.96 -9.61
CA ALA A 184 11.32 -6.94 -8.25
C ALA A 184 10.36 -5.76 -8.00
N GLY A 185 10.69 -4.58 -8.49
CA GLY A 185 9.96 -3.34 -8.21
C GLY A 185 8.82 -3.03 -9.19
N VAL A 186 8.87 -3.56 -10.42
CA VAL A 186 7.87 -3.26 -11.46
C VAL A 186 7.17 -4.52 -11.96
N ALA A 187 7.93 -5.52 -12.43
CA ALA A 187 7.34 -6.68 -13.07
C ALA A 187 6.50 -7.53 -12.08
N LEU A 188 7.04 -7.82 -10.89
CA LEU A 188 6.33 -8.60 -9.87
C LEU A 188 5.06 -7.91 -9.37
N PRO A 189 5.06 -6.62 -8.96
CA PRO A 189 3.83 -5.93 -8.57
C PRO A 189 2.81 -5.81 -9.71
N ALA A 190 3.27 -5.60 -10.94
CA ALA A 190 2.37 -5.53 -12.11
C ALA A 190 1.69 -6.88 -12.36
N LEU A 191 2.45 -7.99 -12.31
CA LEU A 191 1.91 -9.34 -12.41
C LEU A 191 0.97 -9.67 -11.25
N ALA A 192 1.34 -9.33 -10.02
CA ALA A 192 0.51 -9.50 -8.84
C ALA A 192 -0.83 -8.78 -8.99
N THR A 193 -0.80 -7.53 -9.44
CA THR A 193 -2.00 -6.72 -9.69
C THR A 193 -2.84 -7.35 -10.80
N ALA A 194 -2.23 -7.77 -11.91
CA ALA A 194 -2.94 -8.38 -13.04
C ALA A 194 -3.67 -9.68 -12.63
N VAL A 195 -3.01 -10.53 -11.83
CA VAL A 195 -3.55 -11.82 -11.36
C VAL A 195 -4.64 -11.63 -10.30
N THR A 196 -4.49 -10.64 -9.41
CA THR A 196 -5.40 -10.48 -8.26
C THR A 196 -6.59 -9.56 -8.53
N ARG A 197 -6.53 -8.68 -9.53
CA ARG A 197 -7.54 -7.62 -9.76
C ARG A 197 -8.98 -8.13 -9.85
N ARG A 198 -9.22 -9.25 -10.55
CA ARG A 198 -10.57 -9.84 -10.67
C ARG A 198 -11.06 -10.39 -9.33
N SER A 199 -10.24 -11.19 -8.66
CA SER A 199 -10.56 -11.76 -7.35
C SER A 199 -10.78 -10.69 -6.28
N ALA A 200 -9.97 -9.62 -6.29
CA ALA A 200 -10.10 -8.50 -5.36
C ALA A 200 -11.40 -7.70 -5.59
N ALA A 201 -11.83 -7.55 -6.84
CA ALA A 201 -13.09 -6.88 -7.17
C ALA A 201 -14.33 -7.64 -6.68
N GLU A 202 -14.25 -8.97 -6.54
CA GLU A 202 -15.35 -9.80 -6.03
C GLU A 202 -15.49 -9.78 -4.49
N VAL A 203 -14.43 -9.44 -3.76
CA VAL A 203 -14.43 -9.48 -2.27
C VAL A 203 -15.40 -8.47 -1.67
N ALA A 204 -15.35 -7.22 -2.13
CA ALA A 204 -16.22 -6.16 -1.62
C ALA A 204 -17.73 -6.45 -1.78
N PRO A 205 -18.25 -6.83 -2.98
CA PRO A 205 -19.66 -7.16 -3.14
C PRO A 205 -20.07 -8.42 -2.36
N LEU A 206 -19.19 -9.44 -2.26
CA LEU A 206 -19.48 -10.63 -1.45
C LEU A 206 -19.60 -10.31 0.04
N ARG A 207 -18.71 -9.47 0.58
CA ARG A 207 -18.82 -8.99 1.98
C ARG A 207 -20.10 -8.19 2.20
N GLY A 208 -20.48 -7.35 1.23
CA GLY A 208 -21.75 -6.63 1.25
C GLY A 208 -22.96 -7.57 1.30
N ALA A 209 -22.99 -8.58 0.43
CA ALA A 209 -24.06 -9.58 0.41
C ALA A 209 -24.14 -10.37 1.72
N LEU A 210 -23.01 -10.77 2.30
CA LEU A 210 -22.95 -11.43 3.61
C LEU A 210 -23.47 -10.55 4.74
N ALA A 211 -23.20 -9.24 4.70
CA ALA A 211 -23.74 -8.31 5.68
C ALA A 211 -25.26 -8.19 5.56
N THR A 212 -25.81 -8.19 4.34
CA THR A 212 -27.25 -8.24 4.10
C THR A 212 -27.85 -9.55 4.62
N ASP A 213 -27.24 -10.70 4.31
CA ASP A 213 -27.70 -12.00 4.80
C ASP A 213 -27.73 -12.06 6.34
N ALA A 214 -26.74 -11.47 7.01
CA ALA A 214 -26.69 -11.40 8.46
C ALA A 214 -27.83 -10.54 9.04
N ILE A 215 -28.19 -9.44 8.37
CA ILE A 215 -29.34 -8.61 8.76
C ILE A 215 -30.63 -9.40 8.57
N ASP A 216 -30.81 -10.05 7.41
CA ASP A 216 -32.03 -10.81 7.11
C ASP A 216 -32.23 -11.98 8.09
N LEU A 217 -31.16 -12.70 8.44
CA LEU A 217 -31.21 -13.82 9.39
C LEU A 217 -31.42 -13.38 10.85
N THR A 218 -31.10 -12.13 11.21
CA THR A 218 -31.23 -11.63 12.60
C THR A 218 -32.49 -10.80 12.81
N HIS A 219 -32.79 -9.88 11.90
CA HIS A 219 -33.93 -8.96 11.98
C HIS A 219 -35.17 -9.53 11.27
N GLY A 220 -34.99 -10.32 10.21
CA GLY A 220 -36.07 -11.00 9.48
C GLY A 220 -36.35 -12.42 9.96
N ALA A 221 -35.78 -12.85 11.10
CA ALA A 221 -35.84 -14.23 11.57
C ALA A 221 -37.27 -14.76 11.76
N ALA A 222 -38.18 -13.92 12.29
CA ALA A 222 -39.58 -14.28 12.51
C ALA A 222 -40.32 -14.52 11.19
N ASP A 223 -40.08 -13.67 10.19
CA ASP A 223 -40.67 -13.81 8.86
C ASP A 223 -40.12 -15.05 8.15
N LEU A 224 -38.80 -15.27 8.21
CA LEU A 224 -38.15 -16.45 7.65
C LEU A 224 -38.66 -17.75 8.30
N ALA A 225 -38.90 -17.75 9.60
CA ALA A 225 -39.48 -18.88 10.31
C ALA A 225 -40.95 -19.11 9.92
N ALA A 226 -41.75 -18.04 9.79
CA ALA A 226 -43.15 -18.12 9.38
C ALA A 226 -43.33 -18.70 7.97
N PHE A 227 -42.42 -18.37 7.04
CA PHE A 227 -42.43 -18.90 5.67
C PHE A 227 -41.63 -20.20 5.49
N GLY A 228 -41.00 -20.74 6.54
CA GLY A 228 -40.15 -21.94 6.47
C GLY A 228 -38.88 -21.75 5.61
N ALA A 229 -38.44 -20.51 5.41
CA ALA A 229 -37.33 -20.14 4.53
C ALA A 229 -35.97 -20.01 5.25
N THR A 230 -35.93 -20.22 6.57
CA THR A 230 -34.71 -20.07 7.39
C THR A 230 -33.55 -20.95 6.89
N ASP A 231 -33.77 -22.25 6.69
CA ASP A 231 -32.72 -23.18 6.25
C ASP A 231 -32.23 -22.89 4.82
N ALA A 232 -33.10 -22.37 3.95
CA ALA A 232 -32.72 -21.99 2.60
C ALA A 232 -31.81 -20.75 2.62
N THR A 233 -32.18 -19.75 3.45
CA THR A 233 -31.43 -18.50 3.60
C THR A 233 -30.08 -18.74 4.29
N LEU A 234 -30.06 -19.58 5.34
CA LEU A 234 -28.83 -19.96 6.03
C LEU A 234 -27.85 -20.68 5.08
N ARG A 235 -28.33 -21.66 4.29
CA ARG A 235 -27.50 -22.35 3.29
C ARG A 235 -26.96 -21.40 2.23
N ALA A 236 -27.74 -20.43 1.78
CA ALA A 236 -27.27 -19.41 0.84
C ALA A 236 -26.16 -18.53 1.44
N ALA A 237 -26.32 -18.10 2.69
CA ALA A 237 -25.31 -17.33 3.42
C ALA A 237 -24.00 -18.13 3.61
N GLU A 238 -24.09 -19.40 4.00
CA GLU A 238 -22.94 -20.30 4.13
C GLU A 238 -22.19 -20.49 2.80
N GLN A 239 -22.91 -20.67 1.69
CA GLN A 239 -22.29 -20.77 0.36
C GLN A 239 -21.53 -19.49 -0.02
N ARG A 240 -22.10 -18.31 0.27
CA ARG A 240 -21.41 -17.03 0.06
C ARG A 240 -20.20 -16.87 0.97
N ALA A 241 -20.31 -17.29 2.25
CA ALA A 241 -19.20 -17.29 3.21
C ALA A 241 -18.04 -18.17 2.73
N HIS A 242 -18.33 -19.39 2.27
CA HIS A 242 -17.32 -20.29 1.72
C HIS A 242 -16.69 -19.75 0.44
N ARG A 243 -17.47 -19.11 -0.44
CA ARG A 243 -16.94 -18.46 -1.65
C ARG A 243 -15.99 -17.32 -1.29
N LEU A 244 -16.37 -16.45 -0.35
CA LEU A 244 -15.53 -15.36 0.15
C LEU A 244 -14.23 -15.91 0.76
N ALA A 245 -14.32 -16.90 1.66
CA ALA A 245 -13.16 -17.51 2.29
C ALA A 245 -12.19 -18.14 1.26
N ARG A 246 -12.72 -18.78 0.20
CA ARG A 246 -11.88 -19.32 -0.89
C ARG A 246 -11.17 -18.22 -1.68
N LEU A 247 -11.84 -17.10 -1.95
CA LEU A 247 -11.23 -15.96 -2.64
C LEU A 247 -10.15 -15.29 -1.79
N GLU A 248 -10.41 -15.07 -0.50
CA GLU A 248 -9.43 -14.50 0.43
C GLU A 248 -8.20 -15.40 0.58
N ARG A 249 -8.39 -16.72 0.69
CA ARG A 249 -7.28 -17.69 0.72
C ARG A 249 -6.46 -17.65 -0.58
N ARG A 250 -7.10 -17.54 -1.74
CA ARG A 250 -6.40 -17.41 -3.03
C ARG A 250 -5.60 -16.12 -3.10
N LEU A 251 -6.19 -15.00 -2.69
CA LEU A 251 -5.50 -13.69 -2.64
C LEU A 251 -4.29 -13.74 -1.70
N ALA A 252 -4.44 -14.33 -0.51
CA ALA A 252 -3.34 -14.51 0.43
C ALA A 252 -2.24 -15.41 -0.16
N ALA A 253 -2.59 -16.55 -0.75
CA ALA A 253 -1.63 -17.45 -1.40
C ALA A 253 -0.88 -16.76 -2.55
N THR A 254 -1.57 -15.96 -3.38
CA THR A 254 -0.89 -15.17 -4.42
C THR A 254 0.03 -14.11 -3.84
N GLY A 255 -0.36 -13.46 -2.73
CA GLY A 255 0.50 -12.51 -2.02
C GLY A 255 1.79 -13.17 -1.54
N PHE A 256 1.67 -14.31 -0.84
CA PHE A 256 2.84 -15.07 -0.40
C PHE A 256 3.71 -15.57 -1.56
N ALA A 257 3.12 -15.98 -2.69
CA ALA A 257 3.86 -16.38 -3.87
C ALA A 257 4.65 -15.22 -4.49
N VAL A 258 4.07 -14.01 -4.51
CA VAL A 258 4.75 -12.79 -4.99
C VAL A 258 5.89 -12.41 -4.06
N ASP A 259 5.68 -12.47 -2.74
CA ASP A 259 6.73 -12.21 -1.74
C ASP A 259 7.89 -13.20 -1.90
N ALA A 260 7.59 -14.49 -2.02
CA ALA A 260 8.59 -15.54 -2.25
C ALA A 260 9.35 -15.33 -3.57
N ALA A 261 8.65 -14.99 -4.64
CA ALA A 261 9.27 -14.64 -5.93
C ALA A 261 10.18 -13.41 -5.80
N GLY A 262 9.79 -12.42 -4.99
CA GLY A 262 10.62 -11.26 -4.67
C GLY A 262 11.93 -11.64 -3.96
N VAL A 263 11.86 -12.50 -2.94
CA VAL A 263 13.05 -13.01 -2.24
C VAL A 263 13.97 -13.80 -3.17
N LEU A 264 13.40 -14.68 -4.01
CA LEU A 264 14.18 -15.43 -5.00
C LEU A 264 14.83 -14.50 -6.02
N THR A 265 14.11 -13.48 -6.51
CA THR A 265 14.65 -12.48 -7.42
C THR A 265 15.82 -11.74 -6.79
N ALA A 266 15.71 -11.35 -5.52
CA ALA A 266 16.80 -10.71 -4.80
C ALA A 266 18.03 -11.63 -4.68
N GLY A 267 17.84 -12.91 -4.34
CA GLY A 267 18.92 -13.90 -4.26
C GLY A 267 19.61 -14.16 -5.61
N VAL A 268 18.83 -14.33 -6.68
CA VAL A 268 19.35 -14.50 -8.05
C VAL A 268 20.08 -13.25 -8.51
N THR A 269 19.57 -12.06 -8.20
CA THR A 269 20.23 -10.80 -8.54
C THR A 269 21.58 -10.68 -7.83
N ALA A 270 21.64 -11.02 -6.54
CA ALA A 270 22.90 -11.01 -5.80
C ALA A 270 23.92 -12.01 -6.38
N ALA A 271 23.49 -13.24 -6.70
CA ALA A 271 24.34 -14.23 -7.34
C ALA A 271 24.82 -13.78 -8.72
N ALA A 272 23.93 -13.20 -9.54
CA ALA A 272 24.28 -12.67 -10.86
C ALA A 272 25.30 -11.53 -10.77
N VAL A 273 25.11 -10.60 -9.83
CA VAL A 273 26.08 -9.51 -9.58
C VAL A 273 27.45 -10.08 -9.22
N VAL A 274 27.53 -11.06 -8.31
CA VAL A 274 28.79 -11.69 -7.92
C VAL A 274 29.45 -12.40 -9.11
N LEU A 275 28.71 -13.20 -9.87
CA LEU A 275 29.25 -13.93 -11.02
C LEU A 275 29.76 -12.99 -12.11
N VAL A 276 29.03 -11.89 -12.37
CA VAL A 276 29.42 -10.88 -13.36
C VAL A 276 30.64 -10.10 -12.89
N SER A 277 30.74 -9.76 -11.60
CA SER A 277 31.94 -9.10 -11.06
C SER A 277 33.17 -10.01 -11.15
N LEU A 278 33.03 -11.29 -10.78
CA LEU A 278 34.11 -12.28 -10.91
C LEU A 278 34.56 -12.47 -12.37
N ALA A 279 33.61 -12.50 -13.31
CA ALA A 279 33.93 -12.61 -14.74
C ALA A 279 34.59 -11.34 -15.33
N ALA A 280 34.41 -10.20 -14.65
CA ALA A 280 35.02 -8.92 -15.03
C ALA A 280 36.37 -8.66 -14.33
N ASP A 281 36.87 -9.60 -13.51
CA ASP A 281 38.05 -9.45 -12.65
C ASP A 281 37.99 -8.21 -11.72
N VAL A 282 36.79 -7.91 -11.19
CA VAL A 282 36.53 -6.81 -10.23
C VAL A 282 36.06 -7.35 -8.88
#